data_AF-A0A7X3MWB7-F1
#
_entry.id   AF-A0A7X3MWB7-F1
#
_cell.length_a   1.000
_cell.length_b   1.000
_cell.length_c   1.000
_cell.angle_alpha   90.00
_cell.angle_beta   90.00
_cell.angle_gamma   90.00
#
_symmetry.space_group_name_H-M   'P 1'
#
loop_
_entity.id
_entity.type
_entity.pdbx_description
1 polymer ?
#
loop_
_entity_poly.entity_id
_entity_poly.type
_entity_poly.pdbx_seq_one_letter_code
_entity_poly.pdbx_strand_id
1 'polypeptide(L)' 'MKNHGPHLLQDALELRAHIRGLKALLEFQRWQIEVLNDRLYASESGGKAAQRLLALKQREDEAARRRKPSGS' A
#
# COMPACT_ATOMS: atom_id res chain seq x y z
N MET A 1 -4.25 -40.66 38.85
CA MET A 1 -4.66 -39.53 37.98
C MET A 1 -3.78 -38.35 38.36
N LYS A 2 -2.92 -37.85 37.46
CA LYS A 2 -2.06 -36.71 37.77
C LYS A 2 -2.93 -35.46 37.78
N ASN A 3 -3.00 -34.77 38.92
CA ASN A 3 -3.76 -33.54 39.08
C ASN A 3 -3.08 -32.44 38.27
N HIS A 4 -3.55 -32.19 37.04
CA HIS A 4 -3.09 -31.10 36.17
C HIS A 4 -3.70 -29.72 36.53
N GLY A 5 -4.26 -29.59 37.74
CA GLY A 5 -5.15 -28.49 38.15
C GLY A 5 -4.60 -27.06 38.10
N PRO A 6 -3.32 -26.77 38.43
CA PRO A 6 -2.81 -25.39 38.44
C PRO A 6 -2.24 -24.94 37.09
N HIS A 7 -1.58 -25.86 36.37
CA HIS A 7 -0.88 -25.54 35.13
C HIS A 7 -1.83 -25.22 33.98
N LEU A 8 -2.96 -25.94 33.87
CA LEU A 8 -3.92 -25.72 32.79
C LEU A 8 -4.59 -24.33 32.84
N LEU A 9 -4.84 -23.81 34.05
CA LEU A 9 -5.41 -22.47 34.20
C LEU A 9 -4.40 -21.39 33.82
N GLN A 10 -3.14 -21.56 34.23
CA GLN A 10 -2.07 -20.64 33.87
C GLN A 10 -1.84 -20.65 32.35
N ASP A 11 -1.74 -21.83 31.74
CA ASP A 11 -1.56 -22.00 30.29
C ASP A 11 -2.71 -21.35 29.51
N ALA A 12 -3.96 -21.50 29.99
CA ALA A 12 -5.13 -20.87 29.37
C ALA A 12 -5.10 -19.33 29.47
N LEU A 13 -4.60 -18.77 30.57
CA LEU A 13 -4.45 -17.33 30.75
C LEU A 13 -3.35 -16.76 29.85
N GLU A 14 -2.21 -17.45 29.76
CA GLU A 14 -1.09 -17.08 28.87
C GLU A 14 -1.54 -17.13 27.40
N LEU A 15 -2.23 -18.20 27.00
CA LEU A 15 -2.78 -18.33 25.65
C LEU A 15 -3.76 -17.19 25.33
N ARG A 16 -4.64 -16.83 26.28
CA ARG A 16 -5.57 -15.72 26.11
C ARG A 16 -4.85 -14.38 25.91
N ALA A 17 -3.78 -14.13 26.67
CA ALA A 17 -2.96 -12.94 26.52
C ALA A 17 -2.28 -12.91 25.15
N HIS A 18 -1.74 -14.05 24.70
CA HIS A 18 -1.11 -14.18 23.39
C HIS A 18 -2.09 -13.93 22.24
N ILE A 19 -3.29 -14.54 22.29
CA ILE A 19 -4.36 -14.29 21.31
C ILE A 19 -4.73 -12.81 21.25
N ARG A 20 -4.80 -12.14 22.41
CA ARG A 20 -5.09 -10.69 22.45
C ARG A 20 -3.99 -9.88 21.76
N GLY A 21 -2.72 -10.23 22.00
CA GLY A 21 -1.57 -9.60 21.33
C GLY A 21 -1.62 -9.80 19.82
N LEU A 22 -1.89 -11.03 19.36
CA LEU A 22 -2.01 -11.34 17.93
C LEU A 22 -3.16 -10.59 17.26
N LYS A 23 -4.31 -10.46 17.93
CA LYS A 23 -5.43 -9.65 17.42
C LYS A 23 -5.05 -8.19 17.27
N ALA A 24 -4.37 -7.61 18.25
CA ALA A 24 -3.90 -6.23 18.17
C ALA A 24 -2.90 -6.02 17.03
N LEU A 25 -2.00 -6.99 16.81
CA LEU A 25 -1.06 -6.96 15.69
C LEU A 25 -1.77 -7.01 14.33
N LEU A 26 -2.79 -7.86 14.20
CA LEU A 26 -3.58 -7.95 12.96
C LEU A 26 -4.32 -6.64 12.65
N GLU A 27 -4.95 -6.03 13.66
CA GLU A 27 -5.60 -4.72 13.48
C GLU A 27 -4.61 -3.63 13.08
N PHE A 28 -3.43 -3.61 13.70
CA PHE A 28 -2.36 -2.68 13.32
C PHE A 28 -1.89 -2.89 11.88
N GLN A 29 -1.65 -4.15 11.47
CA GLN A 29 -1.26 -4.47 10.11
C GLN A 29 -2.34 -4.11 9.09
N ARG A 30 -3.61 -4.35 9.42
CA ARG A 30 -4.75 -3.93 8.60
C ARG A 30 -4.75 -2.42 8.38
N TRP A 31 -4.58 -1.64 9.46
CA TRP A 31 -4.48 -0.19 9.36
C TRP A 31 -3.30 0.26 8.48
N GLN A 32 -2.13 -0.38 8.61
CA GLN A 32 -0.98 -0.08 7.75
C GLN A 32 -1.29 -0.34 6.27
N ILE A 33 -1.99 -1.44 5.96
CA ILE A 33 -2.43 -1.76 4.60
C ILE A 33 -3.39 -0.69 4.09
N GLU A 34 -4.37 -0.29 4.88
CA GLU A 34 -5.34 0.76 4.52
C GLU A 34 -4.62 2.09 4.21
N VAL A 35 -3.66 2.50 5.05
CA VAL A 35 -2.84 3.71 4.80
C VAL A 35 -2.00 3.59 3.54
N LEU A 36 -1.39 2.43 3.27
CA LEU A 36 -0.63 2.20 2.05
C LEU A 36 -1.53 2.21 0.82
N ASN A 37 -2.71 1.61 0.92
CA ASN A 37 -3.72 1.58 -0.13
C ASN A 37 -4.19 3.00 -0.45
N ASP A 38 -4.50 3.79 0.58
CA ASP A 38 -4.84 5.20 0.43
C ASP A 38 -3.70 5.96 -0.24
N ARG A 39 -2.44 5.74 0.14
CA ARG A 39 -1.30 6.38 -0.53
C ARG A 39 -1.14 5.96 -1.99
N LEU A 40 -1.38 4.69 -2.31
CA LEU A 40 -1.27 4.17 -3.68
C LEU A 40 -2.39 4.70 -4.58
N TYR A 41 -3.63 4.78 -4.07
CA TYR A 41 -4.81 5.10 -4.87
C TYR A 41 -5.32 6.53 -4.71
N ALA A 42 -5.05 7.22 -3.60
CA ALA A 42 -5.21 8.69 -3.49
C ALA A 42 -4.11 9.43 -4.28
N SER A 43 -3.11 8.71 -4.78
CA SER A 43 -2.12 9.21 -5.72
C SER A 43 -2.74 9.49 -7.08
N GLU A 44 -3.46 10.61 -7.15
CA GLU A 44 -3.50 11.46 -8.34
C GLU A 44 -2.10 11.77 -8.89
N SER A 45 -1.02 11.50 -8.15
CA SER A 45 0.36 11.74 -8.59
C SER A 45 0.78 10.84 -9.76
N GLY A 46 0.26 9.61 -9.85
CA GLY A 46 0.41 8.78 -11.05
C GLY A 46 -0.27 9.41 -12.27
N GLY A 47 -1.47 9.96 -12.07
CA GLY A 47 -2.20 10.71 -13.10
C GLY A 47 -1.50 12.00 -13.52
N LYS A 48 -1.00 12.80 -12.56
CA LYS A 48 -0.30 14.06 -12.84
C LYS A 48 1.08 13.84 -13.48
N ALA A 49 1.84 12.84 -13.05
CA ALA A 49 3.11 12.49 -13.69
C ALA A 49 2.89 11.95 -15.11
N ALA A 50 1.91 11.06 -15.30
CA ALA A 50 1.53 10.56 -16.62
C ALA A 50 1.00 11.67 -17.54
N GLN A 51 0.15 12.58 -17.05
CA GLN A 51 -0.33 13.75 -17.80
C GLN A 51 0.81 14.69 -18.20
N ARG A 52 1.77 14.92 -17.29
CA ARG A 52 2.96 15.74 -17.59
C ARG A 52 3.83 15.09 -18.66
N LEU A 53 4.06 13.78 -18.58
CA LEU A 53 4.77 13.03 -19.62
C LEU A 53 4.04 13.06 -20.97
N LEU A 54 2.72 12.92 -20.95
CA LEU A 54 1.90 12.97 -22.17
C LEU A 54 1.96 14.36 -22.82
N ALA A 55 1.83 15.42 -22.01
CA ALA A 55 1.93 16.80 -22.47
C ALA A 55 3.34 17.15 -22.99
N LEU A 56 4.39 16.60 -22.38
CA LEU A 56 5.76 16.76 -22.87
C LEU A 56 5.92 16.14 -24.26
N LYS A 57 5.47 14.89 -24.43
CA LYS A 57 5.52 14.18 -25.71
C LYS A 57 4.77 14.93 -26.83
N GLN A 58 3.58 15.46 -26.52
CA GLN A 58 2.81 16.24 -27.49
C GLN A 58 3.56 17.49 -27.96
N ARG A 59 4.25 18.20 -27.04
CA ARG A 59 5.07 19.37 -27.40
C ARG A 59 6.29 18.99 -28.24
N GLU A 60 6.93 17.86 -27.95
CA GLU A 60 8.04 17.34 -28.75
C GLU A 60 7.58 16.98 -30.17
N ASP A 61 6.42 16.32 -30.31
CA ASP A 61 5.83 15.97 -31.59
C ASP A 61 5.47 17.23 -32.41
N GLU A 62 4.91 18.26 -31.78
CA GLU A 62 4.64 19.55 -32.43
C GLU A 62 5.92 20.27 -32.87
N ALA A 63 6.95 20.29 -32.01
CA ALA A 63 8.24 20.86 -32.34
C ALA A 63 8.92 20.12 -33.50
N ALA A 64 8.82 18.78 -33.54
CA ALA A 64 9.33 17.95 -34.62
C ALA A 64 8.59 18.22 -35.95
N ARG A 65 7.26 18.39 -35.91
CA ARG A 65 6.46 18.76 -37.11
C ARG A 65 6.86 20.12 -37.67
N ARG A 66 7.10 21.12 -36.81
CA ARG A 66 7.55 22.46 -37.24
C ARG A 66 8.97 22.46 -37.83
N ARG A 67 9.79 21.47 -37.45
CA ARG A 67 11.16 21.32 -37.95
C ARG A 67 11.29 20.51 -39.24
N LYS A 68 10.25 19.77 -39.65
CA LYS A 68 10.23 19.19 -41.01
C LYS A 68 10.00 20.34 -42.00
N PRO A 69 11.00 20.73 -42.81
CA PRO A 69 10.71 21.59 -43.93
C PRO A 69 9.80 20.80 -44.87
N SER A 70 8.71 21.43 -45.30
CA SER A 70 7.96 20.95 -46.47
C SER A 70 8.95 20.89 -47.62
N GLY A 71 9.43 19.68 -47.94
CA GLY A 71 10.18 19.44 -49.16
C GLY A 71 9.26 19.78 -50.34
N SER A 72 9.59 20.88 -51.02
CA SER A 72 9.27 21.08 -52.43
C SER A 72 10.01 20.07 -53.29
#